data_AF-A0A1W2ABT9-F1
#
_entry.id   AF-A0A1W2ABT9-F1
#
_cell.length_a   1.000
_cell.length_b   1.000
_cell.length_c   1.000
_cell.angle_alpha   90.00
_cell.angle_beta   90.00
_cell.angle_gamma   90.00
#
_symmetry.space_group_name_H-M   'P 1'
#
loop_
_entity.id
_entity.type
_entity.pdbx_description
1 polymer ?
#
loop_
_entity_poly.entity_id
_entity_poly.type
_entity_poly.pdbx_seq_one_letter_code
_entity_poly.pdbx_strand_id
1 'polypeptide(L)'
;MIGAAILLRWFGALGAILAVFAALPGTASAQANYVGNWTVDTGSMAGSCKLELSQQAFGGLPKATTFTCLGPLAFAQNWQPSGNGFTVYGLNRMPIASFSPERGRMVGRLSDGSIATLTPGSGQQFGFAQGGGFQSGGKCIHHPQSGYCAPPEDMTVPRRATNVLVLHPLAVRTDQDLNSKQIGLVEKGQCVRIDGCLDTRWGPRCLIKLNNGTVQGYINKFFTQKDTTFVGFSVGC
;
A
#
# COMPACT_ATOMS: atom_id res chain seq x y z
N MET A 1 14.68 27.86 -85.19
CA MET A 1 14.32 29.28 -85.05
C MET A 1 13.83 29.52 -83.62
N ILE A 2 14.67 30.22 -82.85
CA ILE A 2 14.43 31.21 -81.77
C ILE A 2 13.04 31.28 -81.10
N GLY A 3 13.04 31.32 -79.76
CA GLY A 3 12.07 32.05 -78.90
C GLY A 3 11.43 31.17 -77.80
N ALA A 4 11.97 31.04 -76.58
CA ALA A 4 11.98 31.97 -75.45
C ALA A 4 10.57 32.39 -74.94
N ALA A 5 10.18 31.92 -73.74
CA ALA A 5 9.55 32.73 -72.69
C ALA A 5 9.34 31.90 -71.40
N ILE A 6 10.07 32.30 -70.36
CA ILE A 6 9.89 31.93 -68.95
C ILE A 6 8.63 32.64 -68.43
N LEU A 7 7.74 31.91 -67.74
CA LEU A 7 6.86 32.51 -66.75
C LEU A 7 6.75 31.59 -65.52
N LEU A 8 7.45 31.98 -64.46
CA LEU A 8 7.17 31.57 -63.09
C LEU A 8 5.75 31.97 -62.71
N ARG A 9 4.98 31.04 -62.13
CA ARG A 9 3.91 31.38 -61.18
C ARG A 9 3.94 30.43 -59.99
N TRP A 10 4.52 30.93 -58.91
CA TRP A 10 4.33 30.46 -57.54
C TRP A 10 3.02 31.04 -56.99
N PHE A 11 2.11 30.18 -56.56
CA PHE A 11 1.08 30.40 -55.54
C PHE A 11 0.89 29.00 -54.91
N GLY A 12 1.26 28.72 -53.65
CA GLY A 12 0.57 29.19 -52.45
C GLY A 12 -0.86 28.60 -52.46
N ALA A 13 -1.34 27.78 -51.52
CA ALA A 13 -0.92 27.50 -50.17
C ALA A 13 -1.83 26.39 -49.56
N LEU A 14 -1.55 26.05 -48.30
CA LEU A 14 -2.39 25.32 -47.34
C LEU A 14 -2.45 23.80 -47.44
N GLY A 15 -1.39 23.17 -46.93
CA GLY A 15 -1.51 21.89 -46.25
C GLY A 15 -2.37 22.03 -44.99
N ALA A 16 -3.46 21.27 -44.93
CA ALA A 16 -4.20 21.01 -43.71
C ALA A 16 -3.63 19.73 -43.08
N ILE A 17 -2.55 19.86 -42.30
CA ILE A 17 -2.13 18.80 -41.38
C ILE A 17 -3.15 18.81 -40.24
N LEU A 18 -4.13 17.90 -40.29
CA LEU A 18 -4.95 17.58 -39.12
C LEU A 18 -4.03 16.98 -38.06
N ALA A 19 -3.55 17.81 -37.15
CA ALA A 19 -2.97 17.36 -35.89
C ALA A 19 -4.11 16.77 -35.05
N VAL A 20 -4.28 15.45 -35.13
CA VAL A 20 -5.06 14.69 -34.16
C VAL A 20 -4.31 14.83 -32.83
N PHE A 21 -4.71 15.80 -32.03
CA PHE A 21 -4.35 15.85 -30.61
C PHE A 21 -4.99 14.64 -29.95
N ALA A 22 -4.26 13.54 -29.92
CA ALA A 22 -4.52 12.46 -28.99
C ALA A 22 -4.39 13.06 -27.59
N ALA A 23 -5.53 13.39 -26.99
CA ALA A 23 -5.62 13.69 -25.57
C ALA A 23 -5.17 12.43 -24.83
N LEU A 24 -3.89 12.39 -24.47
CA LEU A 24 -3.36 11.42 -23.53
C LEU A 24 -4.22 11.52 -22.25
N PRO A 25 -4.81 10.43 -21.75
CA PRO A 25 -5.49 10.46 -20.47
C PRO A 25 -4.49 10.89 -19.40
N GLY A 26 -4.66 12.12 -18.93
CA GLY A 26 -3.76 12.77 -17.99
C GLY A 26 -3.69 12.01 -16.66
N THR A 27 -2.50 11.97 -16.09
CA THR A 27 -2.09 11.38 -14.81
C THR A 27 -2.75 11.98 -13.55
N ALA A 28 -3.87 12.67 -13.70
CA ALA A 28 -4.61 13.32 -12.61
C ALA A 28 -5.25 12.33 -11.62
N SER A 29 -5.33 11.04 -11.97
CA SER A 29 -5.95 10.00 -11.14
C SER A 29 -5.08 9.54 -9.96
N ALA A 30 -3.74 9.55 -10.07
CA ALA A 30 -2.87 9.02 -9.03
C ALA A 30 -2.72 9.96 -7.82
N GLN A 31 -2.83 11.28 -8.04
CA GLN A 31 -2.71 12.30 -7.00
C GLN A 31 -3.94 12.27 -6.07
N ALA A 32 -5.14 12.14 -6.61
CA ALA A 32 -6.37 12.11 -5.81
C ALA A 32 -6.38 11.00 -4.74
N ASN A 33 -5.71 9.89 -4.99
CA ASN A 33 -5.76 8.69 -4.14
C ASN A 33 -5.07 8.83 -2.78
N TYR A 34 -4.17 9.80 -2.59
CA TYR A 34 -3.39 9.96 -1.35
C TYR A 34 -3.78 11.21 -0.54
N VAL A 35 -4.66 12.05 -1.08
CA VAL A 35 -5.11 13.29 -0.46
C VAL A 35 -5.89 12.99 0.82
N GLY A 36 -5.62 13.77 1.85
CA GLY A 36 -6.29 13.73 3.14
C GLY A 36 -5.34 13.62 4.33
N ASN A 37 -5.91 13.28 5.49
CA ASN A 37 -5.22 13.17 6.76
C ASN A 37 -4.62 11.78 6.98
N TRP A 38 -3.41 11.75 7.52
CA TRP A 38 -2.68 10.54 7.86
C TRP A 38 -2.16 10.65 9.29
N THR A 39 -2.34 9.59 10.06
CA THR A 39 -1.66 9.42 11.35
C THR A 39 -0.33 8.74 11.09
N VAL A 40 0.76 9.41 11.45
CA VAL A 40 2.14 8.92 11.33
C VAL A 40 2.57 8.32 12.66
N ASP A 41 3.11 7.12 12.61
CA ASP A 41 3.82 6.46 13.71
C ASP A 41 5.27 6.17 13.28
N THR A 42 6.23 6.62 14.09
CA THR A 42 7.68 6.42 13.84
C THR A 42 8.29 5.35 14.76
N GLY A 43 7.49 4.72 15.62
CA GLY A 43 7.96 3.78 16.65
C GLY A 43 8.84 4.43 17.72
N SER A 44 8.99 5.75 17.70
CA SER A 44 9.78 6.50 18.68
C SER A 44 8.94 6.87 19.91
N MET A 45 9.62 7.17 21.02
CA MET A 45 8.96 7.61 22.27
C MET A 45 8.18 8.93 22.13
N ALA A 46 8.35 9.66 21.02
CA ALA A 46 7.65 10.90 20.74
C ALA A 46 6.15 10.73 20.41
N GLY A 47 5.70 9.48 20.17
CA GLY A 47 4.31 9.17 19.85
C GLY A 47 3.93 9.45 18.40
N SER A 48 2.62 9.43 18.12
CA SER A 48 2.08 9.64 16.76
C SER A 48 1.93 11.12 16.41
N CYS A 49 2.18 11.49 15.15
CA CYS A 49 1.88 12.81 14.62
C CYS A 49 0.88 12.76 13.46
N LYS A 50 0.47 13.92 12.90
CA LYS A 50 -0.43 13.96 11.74
C LYS A 50 0.24 14.59 10.52
N LEU A 51 -0.05 14.03 9.35
CA LEU A 51 0.34 14.54 8.04
C LEU A 51 -0.92 14.70 7.18
N GLU A 52 -1.17 15.89 6.66
CA GLU A 52 -2.26 16.19 5.74
C GLU A 52 -1.68 16.43 4.34
N LEU A 53 -2.18 15.69 3.36
CA LEU A 53 -1.81 15.83 1.95
C LEU A 53 -2.94 16.51 1.19
N SER A 54 -2.65 17.64 0.55
CA SER A 54 -3.62 18.45 -0.20
C SER A 54 -3.20 18.58 -1.67
N GLN A 55 -4.18 18.69 -2.58
CA GLN A 55 -3.90 19.05 -3.98
C GLN A 55 -3.62 20.55 -4.16
N GLN A 56 -3.85 21.38 -3.15
CA GLN A 56 -3.54 22.80 -3.23
C GLN A 56 -2.05 22.97 -3.48
N ALA A 57 -1.71 23.71 -4.53
CA ALA A 57 -0.32 23.96 -4.89
C ALA A 57 0.35 24.90 -3.86
N PHE A 58 1.58 24.56 -3.50
CA PHE A 58 2.48 25.38 -2.70
C PHE A 58 3.89 25.25 -3.30
N GLY A 59 4.51 26.35 -3.73
CA GLY A 59 5.84 26.29 -4.35
C GLY A 59 5.93 25.41 -5.62
N GLY A 60 4.82 25.22 -6.33
CA GLY A 60 4.75 24.44 -7.58
C GLY A 60 4.59 22.93 -7.41
N LEU A 61 4.34 22.44 -6.19
CA LEU A 61 3.96 21.06 -5.90
C LEU A 61 2.73 21.02 -4.97
N PRO A 62 1.96 19.91 -4.94
CA PRO A 62 0.93 19.68 -3.95
C PRO A 62 1.45 19.88 -2.50
N LYS A 63 0.64 20.50 -1.65
CA LYS A 63 1.01 20.89 -0.29
C LYS A 63 0.90 19.70 0.68
N ALA A 64 1.90 19.56 1.54
CA ALA A 64 1.88 18.70 2.72
C ALA A 64 1.91 19.56 3.99
N THR A 65 1.05 19.26 4.96
CA THR A 65 0.99 19.95 6.26
C THR A 65 1.20 18.94 7.38
N THR A 66 2.03 19.27 8.37
CA THR A 66 2.24 18.38 9.53
C THR A 66 1.78 19.02 10.82
N PHE A 67 1.25 18.21 11.73
CA PHE A 67 0.87 18.62 13.08
C PHE A 67 1.58 17.73 14.09
N THR A 68 2.27 18.37 15.05
CA THR A 68 3.06 17.73 16.12
C THR A 68 4.10 16.70 15.65
N CYS A 69 4.54 16.76 14.39
CA CYS A 69 5.60 15.89 13.90
C CYS A 69 6.96 16.40 14.35
N LEU A 70 7.83 15.47 14.74
CA LEU A 70 9.23 15.72 15.08
C LEU A 70 10.15 15.10 14.01
N GLY A 71 11.44 15.43 14.10
CA GLY A 71 12.45 14.92 13.18
C GLY A 71 12.22 15.43 11.74
N PRO A 72 12.57 14.64 10.71
CA PRO A 72 12.50 15.08 9.33
C PRO A 72 11.09 15.54 8.89
N LEU A 73 10.04 14.88 9.38
CA LEU A 73 8.66 15.24 9.01
C LEU A 73 8.23 16.62 9.54
N ALA A 74 8.88 17.17 10.57
CA ALA A 74 8.60 18.53 11.03
C ALA A 74 8.83 19.59 9.93
N PHE A 75 9.61 19.25 8.89
CA PHE A 75 9.96 20.13 7.78
C PHE A 75 9.23 19.80 6.49
N ALA A 76 8.24 18.91 6.51
CA ALA A 76 7.46 18.55 5.32
C ALA A 76 6.64 19.76 4.82
N GLN A 77 6.74 20.05 3.52
CA GLN A 77 6.06 21.17 2.86
C GLN A 77 5.26 20.73 1.64
N ASN A 78 5.76 19.73 0.92
CA ASN A 78 5.21 19.28 -0.34
C ASN A 78 5.17 17.77 -0.42
N TRP A 79 4.36 17.27 -1.35
CA TRP A 79 4.35 15.86 -1.70
C TRP A 79 4.07 15.69 -3.19
N GLN A 80 4.41 14.51 -3.72
CA GLN A 80 3.97 14.10 -5.05
C GLN A 80 3.85 12.57 -5.12
N PRO A 81 2.94 12.01 -5.92
CA PRO A 81 2.93 10.58 -6.19
C PRO A 81 4.24 10.13 -6.81
N SER A 82 4.70 8.96 -6.41
CA SER A 82 5.93 8.34 -6.89
C SER A 82 5.73 6.83 -6.93
N GLY A 83 5.78 6.24 -8.13
CA GLY A 83 5.48 4.82 -8.33
C GLY A 83 4.10 4.44 -7.82
N ASN A 84 4.04 3.46 -6.91
CA ASN A 84 2.81 2.97 -6.28
C ASN A 84 2.45 3.71 -4.96
N GLY A 85 3.14 4.79 -4.63
CA GLY A 85 2.93 5.56 -3.42
C GLY A 85 3.22 7.05 -3.62
N PHE A 86 3.86 7.68 -2.65
CA PHE A 86 4.20 9.10 -2.72
C PHE A 86 5.50 9.44 -1.99
N THR A 87 6.11 10.54 -2.39
CA THR A 87 7.29 11.12 -1.74
C THR A 87 6.90 12.45 -1.11
N VAL A 88 7.37 12.68 0.11
CA VAL A 88 7.24 13.94 0.85
C VAL A 88 8.55 14.70 0.75
N TYR A 89 8.45 16.00 0.52
CA TYR A 89 9.55 16.93 0.37
C TYR A 89 9.47 18.02 1.43
N GLY A 90 10.63 18.49 1.88
CA GLY A 90 10.72 19.68 2.71
C GLY A 90 11.28 20.88 1.95
N LEU A 91 12.03 21.70 2.68
CA LEU A 91 12.68 22.89 2.15
C LEU A 91 13.50 22.57 0.89
N ASN A 92 13.44 23.48 -0.08
CA ASN A 92 14.17 23.38 -1.36
C ASN A 92 13.87 22.11 -2.16
N ARG A 93 12.70 21.49 -1.96
CA ARG A 93 12.29 20.24 -2.62
C ARG A 93 13.23 19.07 -2.34
N MET A 94 13.89 19.06 -1.18
CA MET A 94 14.66 17.91 -0.74
C MET A 94 13.72 16.77 -0.33
N PRO A 95 13.90 15.54 -0.84
CA PRO A 95 13.07 14.40 -0.43
C PRO A 95 13.36 14.04 1.03
N ILE A 96 12.31 13.98 1.83
CA ILE A 96 12.36 13.66 3.27
C ILE A 96 11.88 12.25 3.54
N ALA A 97 10.93 11.75 2.75
CA ALA A 97 10.34 10.43 2.95
C ALA A 97 9.77 9.91 1.64
N SER A 98 9.88 8.60 1.39
CA SER A 98 9.08 7.93 0.36
C SER A 98 8.27 6.82 1.00
N PHE A 99 6.98 6.81 0.69
CA PHE A 99 5.99 5.92 1.27
C PHE A 99 5.37 5.06 0.18
N SER A 100 5.30 3.76 0.44
CA SER A 100 4.66 2.78 -0.43
C SER A 100 3.57 2.01 0.35
N PRO A 101 2.52 1.53 -0.34
CA PRO A 101 1.45 0.80 0.30
C PRO A 101 1.95 -0.54 0.83
N GLU A 102 1.59 -0.85 2.07
CA GLU A 102 1.82 -2.14 2.69
C GLU A 102 0.61 -2.49 3.57
N ARG A 103 -0.27 -3.41 3.13
CA ARG A 103 -1.36 -3.97 3.96
C ARG A 103 -2.25 -2.91 4.65
N GLY A 104 -2.78 -1.95 3.89
CA GLY A 104 -3.77 -0.98 4.37
C GLY A 104 -3.19 0.23 5.13
N ARG A 105 -1.86 0.38 5.11
CA ARG A 105 -1.14 1.57 5.56
C ARG A 105 -0.08 1.92 4.52
N MET A 106 0.56 3.07 4.68
CA MET A 106 1.76 3.40 3.91
C MET A 106 2.98 3.25 4.81
N VAL A 107 4.04 2.61 4.31
CA VAL A 107 5.29 2.42 5.05
C VAL A 107 6.41 3.07 4.26
N GLY A 108 7.30 3.75 4.96
CA GLY A 108 8.39 4.49 4.34
C GLY A 108 9.58 4.64 5.27
N ARG A 109 10.70 5.04 4.68
CA ARG A 109 11.91 5.42 5.41
C ARG A 109 12.09 6.93 5.30
N LEU A 110 12.36 7.56 6.43
CA LEU A 110 12.68 8.98 6.54
C LEU A 110 14.15 9.22 6.15
N SER A 111 14.50 10.47 5.86
CA SER A 111 15.86 10.86 5.44
C SER A 111 16.93 10.60 6.50
N ASP A 112 16.54 10.48 7.77
CA ASP A 112 17.42 10.09 8.88
C ASP A 112 17.55 8.56 9.05
N GLY A 113 16.91 7.77 8.18
CA GLY A 113 16.93 6.31 8.20
C GLY A 113 15.85 5.66 9.05
N SER A 114 15.10 6.43 9.86
CA SER A 114 14.01 5.91 10.67
C SER A 114 12.83 5.42 9.82
N ILE A 115 12.08 4.46 10.33
CA ILE A 115 10.90 3.91 9.64
C ILE A 115 9.66 4.64 10.13
N ALA A 116 8.81 5.07 9.20
CA ALA A 116 7.53 5.70 9.48
C ALA A 116 6.39 4.91 8.83
N THR A 117 5.29 4.81 9.57
CA THR A 117 4.06 4.13 9.16
C THR A 117 2.90 5.11 9.19
N LEU A 118 2.13 5.17 8.11
CA LEU A 118 1.03 6.09 7.92
C LEU A 118 -0.29 5.33 7.81
N THR A 119 -1.19 5.60 8.75
CA THR A 119 -2.56 5.08 8.74
C THR A 119 -3.49 6.19 8.28
N PRO A 120 -4.47 5.95 7.39
CA PRO A 120 -5.41 6.99 7.00
C PRO A 120 -6.21 7.48 8.21
N GLY A 121 -6.56 8.77 8.19
CA GLY A 121 -7.51 9.36 9.12
C GLY A 121 -8.90 8.72 8.98
N SER A 122 -9.71 8.84 10.03
CA SER A 122 -11.07 8.29 10.05
C SER A 122 -11.90 8.76 8.86
N GLY A 123 -12.49 7.82 8.10
CA GLY A 123 -13.35 8.11 6.96
C GLY A 123 -12.62 8.32 5.63
N GLN A 124 -11.28 8.37 5.63
CA GLN A 124 -10.49 8.47 4.41
C GLN A 124 -10.25 7.09 3.82
N GLN A 125 -10.82 6.86 2.63
CA GLN A 125 -10.42 5.81 1.73
C GLN A 125 -9.29 6.36 0.88
N PHE A 126 -8.06 5.92 1.11
CA PHE A 126 -6.96 6.18 0.21
C PHE A 126 -6.87 5.05 -0.80
N GLY A 127 -6.59 5.39 -2.05
CA GLY A 127 -6.75 4.52 -3.21
C GLY A 127 -6.05 3.17 -3.06
N PHE A 128 -6.80 2.16 -2.67
CA PHE A 128 -7.06 1.11 -3.62
C PHE A 128 -8.19 1.64 -4.51
N ALA A 129 -8.08 1.51 -5.83
CA ALA A 129 -9.21 1.78 -6.71
C ALA A 129 -10.49 1.21 -6.08
N GLN A 130 -11.62 1.93 -6.18
CA GLN A 130 -12.93 1.34 -5.86
C GLN A 130 -12.99 -0.05 -6.51
N GLY A 131 -12.92 -1.09 -5.68
CA GLY A 131 -12.58 -2.46 -6.09
C GLY A 131 -11.11 -2.84 -5.90
N GLY A 132 -10.64 -3.02 -4.66
CA GLY A 132 -9.23 -3.37 -4.43
C GLY A 132 -8.94 -3.95 -3.06
N GLY A 133 -9.25 -5.24 -2.88
CA GLY A 133 -8.55 -6.06 -1.90
C GLY A 133 -7.07 -6.17 -2.26
N PHE A 134 -6.19 -6.05 -1.27
CA PHE A 134 -4.76 -6.42 -1.30
C PHE A 134 -4.14 -6.62 -2.71
N GLN A 135 -3.93 -5.54 -3.46
CA GLN A 135 -3.20 -5.62 -4.73
C GLN A 135 -1.72 -5.33 -4.50
N SER A 136 -0.97 -6.39 -4.19
CA SER A 136 0.43 -6.48 -4.61
C SER A 136 0.42 -6.79 -6.11
N GLY A 137 0.51 -5.75 -6.95
CA GLY A 137 0.64 -5.90 -8.41
C GLY A 137 -0.40 -6.81 -9.07
N GLY A 138 -1.69 -6.47 -9.03
CA GLY A 138 -2.73 -7.21 -9.75
C GLY A 138 -2.92 -8.69 -9.36
N LYS A 139 -2.26 -9.19 -8.30
CA LYS A 139 -2.38 -10.58 -7.85
C LYS A 139 -3.38 -10.69 -6.70
N CYS A 140 -4.52 -11.28 -7.04
CA CYS A 140 -5.53 -11.84 -6.13
C CYS A 140 -4.92 -12.66 -4.99
N ILE A 141 -5.44 -12.52 -3.76
CA ILE A 141 -5.21 -13.49 -2.68
C ILE A 141 -6.32 -14.51 -2.75
N HIS A 142 -5.98 -15.79 -2.81
CA HIS A 142 -6.93 -16.87 -3.08
C HIS A 142 -7.49 -17.49 -1.80
N HIS A 143 -8.75 -17.91 -1.85
CA HIS A 143 -9.33 -18.77 -0.83
C HIS A 143 -8.88 -20.22 -1.08
N PRO A 144 -8.27 -20.91 -0.10
CA PRO A 144 -7.59 -22.19 -0.34
C PRO A 144 -8.53 -23.33 -0.76
N GLN A 145 -9.82 -23.24 -0.45
CA GLN A 145 -10.80 -24.26 -0.87
C GLN A 145 -11.36 -24.01 -2.27
N SER A 146 -11.61 -22.75 -2.62
CA SER A 146 -12.32 -22.43 -3.87
C SER A 146 -11.35 -22.09 -5.00
N GLY A 147 -10.12 -21.69 -4.67
CA GLY A 147 -9.13 -21.23 -5.64
C GLY A 147 -9.47 -19.88 -6.27
N TYR A 148 -10.60 -19.27 -5.94
CA TYR A 148 -10.96 -17.91 -6.36
C TYR A 148 -10.40 -16.88 -5.39
N CYS A 149 -10.55 -15.60 -5.72
CA CYS A 149 -10.19 -14.52 -4.79
C CYS A 149 -10.99 -14.64 -3.50
N ALA A 150 -10.26 -14.53 -2.40
CA ALA A 150 -10.84 -14.50 -1.08
C ALA A 150 -11.71 -13.25 -0.94
N PRO A 151 -12.91 -13.39 -0.34
CA PRO A 151 -13.78 -12.25 -0.12
C PRO A 151 -13.20 -11.32 0.97
N PRO A 152 -13.66 -10.05 1.04
CA PRO A 152 -13.13 -9.05 1.97
C PRO A 152 -13.09 -9.47 3.45
N GLU A 153 -14.11 -10.19 3.90
CA GLU A 153 -14.23 -10.73 5.25
C GLU A 153 -13.06 -11.65 5.61
N ASP A 154 -12.66 -12.53 4.69
CA ASP A 154 -11.56 -13.48 4.85
C ASP A 154 -10.20 -12.77 4.85
N MET A 155 -10.11 -11.56 4.31
CA MET A 155 -8.87 -10.78 4.29
C MET A 155 -8.64 -10.01 5.61
N THR A 156 -9.63 -9.97 6.51
CA THR A 156 -9.53 -9.23 7.78
C THR A 156 -8.47 -9.82 8.70
N VAL A 157 -7.58 -8.97 9.21
CA VAL A 157 -6.52 -9.34 10.17
C VAL A 157 -7.00 -9.06 11.59
N PRO A 158 -7.13 -10.08 12.47
CA PRO A 158 -7.56 -9.88 13.85
C PRO A 158 -6.57 -9.03 14.66
N ARG A 159 -6.99 -7.84 15.10
CA ARG A 159 -6.18 -6.95 15.97
C ARG A 159 -6.48 -7.10 17.45
N ARG A 160 -7.56 -7.80 17.76
CA ARG A 160 -8.01 -8.12 19.11
C ARG A 160 -8.32 -9.60 19.17
N ALA A 161 -8.45 -10.10 20.39
CA ALA A 161 -8.67 -11.51 20.58
C ALA A 161 -9.98 -11.97 19.93
N THR A 162 -9.90 -12.99 19.09
CA THR A 162 -11.01 -13.42 18.21
C THR A 162 -10.82 -14.87 17.82
N ASN A 163 -11.93 -15.56 17.61
CA ASN A 163 -11.95 -16.92 17.09
C ASN A 163 -11.92 -16.89 15.56
N VAL A 164 -11.11 -17.77 14.99
CA VAL A 164 -10.95 -17.91 13.54
C VAL A 164 -11.06 -19.36 13.11
N LEU A 165 -11.66 -19.57 11.95
CA LEU A 165 -11.67 -20.87 11.27
C LEU A 165 -10.43 -21.00 10.39
N VAL A 166 -9.65 -22.06 10.61
CA VAL A 166 -8.46 -22.37 9.81
C VAL A 166 -8.87 -22.98 8.48
N LEU A 167 -8.46 -22.35 7.37
CA LEU A 167 -8.89 -22.73 6.01
C LEU A 167 -7.89 -23.68 5.32
N HIS A 168 -6.65 -23.72 5.81
CA HIS A 168 -5.57 -24.58 5.33
C HIS A 168 -4.64 -24.92 6.51
N PRO A 169 -3.93 -26.06 6.54
CA PRO A 169 -2.98 -26.34 7.62
C PRO A 169 -1.93 -25.22 7.77
N LEU A 170 -1.77 -24.73 9.00
CA LEU A 170 -0.86 -23.63 9.32
C LEU A 170 0.19 -24.05 10.34
N ALA A 171 1.46 -23.94 9.95
CA ALA A 171 2.58 -24.17 10.85
C ALA A 171 2.57 -23.14 11.98
N VAL A 172 2.65 -23.64 13.22
CA VAL A 172 2.84 -22.81 14.42
C VAL A 172 4.32 -22.69 14.66
N ARG A 173 4.81 -21.45 14.74
CA ARG A 173 6.24 -21.18 14.92
C ARG A 173 6.53 -20.44 16.22
N THR A 174 7.74 -20.61 16.75
CA THR A 174 8.16 -19.99 18.03
C THR A 174 8.22 -18.47 17.96
N ASP A 175 8.49 -17.92 16.78
CA ASP A 175 8.63 -16.49 16.56
C ASP A 175 7.84 -16.06 15.31
N GLN A 176 7.78 -14.75 15.11
CA GLN A 176 7.15 -14.09 13.98
C GLN A 176 7.88 -14.36 12.64
N ASP A 177 9.15 -14.78 12.70
CA ASP A 177 9.96 -15.16 11.55
C ASP A 177 9.47 -16.46 10.90
N LEU A 178 9.37 -16.47 9.57
CA LEU A 178 9.05 -17.65 8.76
C LEU A 178 10.09 -18.77 8.92
N ASN A 179 11.34 -18.42 9.24
CA ASN A 179 12.44 -19.36 9.44
C ASN A 179 12.55 -19.86 10.89
N SER A 180 11.77 -19.31 11.82
CA SER A 180 11.79 -19.74 13.22
C SER A 180 11.27 -21.17 13.39
N LYS A 181 11.65 -21.83 14.48
CA LYS A 181 11.33 -23.25 14.71
C LYS A 181 9.82 -23.50 14.65
N GLN A 182 9.40 -24.48 13.85
CA GLN A 182 8.03 -24.99 13.89
C GLN A 182 7.85 -25.84 15.16
N ILE A 183 6.83 -25.50 15.94
CA ILE A 183 6.49 -26.13 17.23
C ILE A 183 5.12 -26.79 17.22
N GLY A 184 4.37 -26.63 16.14
CA GLY A 184 3.07 -27.26 15.99
C GLY A 184 2.49 -27.06 14.60
N LEU A 185 1.28 -27.57 14.43
CA LEU A 185 0.46 -27.45 13.24
C LEU A 185 -0.98 -27.26 13.70
N VAL A 186 -1.67 -26.28 13.11
CA VAL A 186 -3.12 -26.13 13.24
C VAL A 186 -3.73 -26.67 11.96
N GLU A 187 -4.62 -27.64 12.10
CA GLU A 187 -5.24 -28.33 10.97
C GLU A 187 -6.37 -27.51 10.37
N LYS A 188 -6.65 -27.78 9.09
CA LYS A 188 -7.82 -27.23 8.40
C LYS A 188 -9.10 -27.60 9.16
N GLY A 189 -10.03 -26.64 9.25
CA GLY A 189 -11.32 -26.80 9.90
C GLY A 189 -11.28 -26.61 11.41
N GLN A 190 -10.10 -26.45 12.01
CA GLN A 190 -10.00 -26.15 13.44
C GLN A 190 -10.39 -24.69 13.70
N CYS A 191 -11.16 -24.48 14.76
CA CYS A 191 -11.33 -23.15 15.32
C CYS A 191 -10.23 -22.86 16.33
N VAL A 192 -9.53 -21.75 16.14
CA VAL A 192 -8.49 -21.30 17.07
C VAL A 192 -8.73 -19.88 17.50
N ARG A 193 -8.38 -19.58 18.76
CA ARG A 193 -8.35 -18.23 19.27
C ARG A 193 -7.02 -17.57 18.89
N ILE A 194 -7.12 -16.47 18.15
CA ILE A 194 -6.03 -15.52 17.96
C ILE A 194 -6.11 -14.50 19.08
N ASP A 195 -5.01 -14.24 19.77
CA ASP A 195 -4.93 -13.19 20.81
C ASP A 195 -4.69 -11.81 20.18
N GLY A 196 -3.97 -11.77 19.06
CA GLY A 196 -3.75 -10.58 18.26
C GLY A 196 -2.72 -10.84 17.16
N CYS A 197 -2.72 -9.99 16.13
CA CYS A 197 -1.76 -10.07 15.04
C CYS A 197 -0.85 -8.85 14.95
N LEU A 198 0.42 -9.12 14.71
CA LEU A 198 1.45 -8.13 14.43
C LEU A 198 1.80 -8.16 12.93
N ASP A 199 2.08 -7.00 12.35
CA ASP A 199 2.55 -6.94 10.97
C ASP A 199 4.07 -7.10 10.94
N THR A 200 4.51 -7.99 10.05
CA THR A 200 5.94 -8.31 9.88
C THR A 200 6.32 -8.20 8.42
N ARG A 201 7.62 -8.26 8.12
CA ARG A 201 8.10 -8.33 6.74
C ARG A 201 7.60 -9.53 5.94
N TRP A 202 7.03 -10.56 6.58
CA TRP A 202 6.56 -11.81 5.96
C TRP A 202 5.04 -12.00 5.98
N GLY A 203 4.26 -11.00 6.35
CA GLY A 203 2.80 -11.11 6.52
C GLY A 203 2.35 -10.79 7.95
N PRO A 204 1.04 -10.62 8.18
CA PRO A 204 0.49 -10.59 9.52
C PRO A 204 0.75 -11.93 10.23
N ARG A 205 1.32 -11.86 11.43
CA ARG A 205 1.62 -12.99 12.31
C ARG A 205 0.76 -12.92 13.53
N CYS A 206 -0.01 -13.97 13.74
CA CYS A 206 -1.07 -14.00 14.73
C CYS A 206 -0.68 -14.93 15.84
N LEU A 207 -0.65 -14.37 17.05
CA LEU A 207 -0.37 -15.11 18.26
C LEU A 207 -1.54 -16.04 18.55
N ILE A 208 -1.25 -17.31 18.70
CA ILE A 208 -2.20 -18.32 19.15
C ILE A 208 -1.66 -19.05 20.37
N LYS A 209 -2.58 -19.60 21.14
CA LYS A 209 -2.30 -20.49 22.26
C LYS A 209 -3.01 -21.81 22.00
N LEU A 210 -2.25 -22.89 21.99
CA LEU A 210 -2.72 -24.25 21.87
C LEU A 210 -2.60 -24.96 23.23
N ASN A 211 -3.32 -26.07 23.39
CA ASN A 211 -3.28 -26.92 24.59
C ASN A 211 -3.50 -26.11 25.89
N ASN A 212 -4.56 -25.31 25.91
CA ASN A 212 -4.92 -24.43 27.04
C ASN A 212 -3.81 -23.46 27.47
N GLY A 213 -2.93 -23.04 26.54
CA GLY A 213 -1.85 -22.09 26.80
C GLY A 213 -0.48 -22.72 27.02
N THR A 214 -0.38 -24.06 27.04
CA THR A 214 0.90 -24.77 27.20
C THR A 214 1.82 -24.56 26.00
N VAL A 215 1.25 -24.36 24.81
CA VAL A 215 2.00 -24.09 23.58
C VAL A 215 1.58 -22.72 23.05
N GLN A 216 2.52 -21.78 23.00
CA GLN A 216 2.32 -20.46 22.42
C GLN A 216 3.18 -20.30 21.17
N GLY A 217 2.59 -19.74 20.12
CA GLY A 217 3.33 -19.46 18.89
C GLY A 217 2.55 -18.63 17.90
N TYR A 218 3.13 -18.46 16.72
CA TYR A 218 2.62 -17.60 15.67
C TYR A 218 2.19 -18.43 14.45
N ILE A 219 1.05 -18.07 13.89
CA ILE A 219 0.56 -18.55 12.58
C ILE A 219 0.44 -17.38 11.60
N ASN A 220 0.37 -17.69 10.30
CA ASN A 220 0.33 -16.67 9.26
C ASN A 220 -1.11 -16.42 8.80
N LYS A 221 -1.48 -15.15 8.64
CA LYS A 221 -2.77 -14.80 7.99
C LYS A 221 -2.77 -15.19 6.52
N PHE A 222 -1.65 -15.00 5.85
CA PHE A 222 -1.47 -15.30 4.44
C PHE A 222 -0.27 -16.23 4.26
N PHE A 223 -0.37 -17.19 3.36
CA PHE A 223 0.72 -18.09 3.03
C PHE A 223 0.91 -18.17 1.51
N THR A 224 2.13 -18.47 1.08
CA THR A 224 2.45 -18.61 -0.34
C THR A 224 2.74 -20.08 -0.65
N GLN A 225 2.08 -20.60 -1.67
CA GLN A 225 2.30 -21.93 -2.20
C GLN A 225 2.36 -21.85 -3.73
N LYS A 226 3.44 -22.36 -4.34
CA LYS A 226 3.64 -22.31 -5.81
C LYS A 226 3.40 -20.91 -6.38
N ASP A 227 4.04 -19.90 -5.79
CA ASP A 227 3.95 -18.48 -6.17
C ASP A 227 2.55 -17.85 -6.11
N THR A 228 1.59 -18.55 -5.50
CA THR A 228 0.22 -18.06 -5.26
C THR A 228 0.03 -17.80 -3.78
N THR A 229 -0.57 -16.66 -3.44
CA THR A 229 -0.84 -16.28 -2.05
C THR A 229 -2.27 -16.65 -1.69
N PHE A 230 -2.44 -17.29 -0.53
CA PHE A 230 -3.72 -17.76 -0.02
C PHE A 230 -4.02 -17.19 1.36
N VAL A 231 -5.31 -17.12 1.71
CA VAL A 231 -5.76 -16.86 3.08
C VAL A 231 -5.61 -18.13 3.93
N GLY A 232 -4.98 -18.00 5.09
CA GLY A 232 -4.77 -19.10 6.04
C GLY A 232 -5.98 -19.39 6.93
N PHE A 233 -6.69 -18.36 7.36
CA PHE A 233 -7.86 -18.47 8.26
C PHE A 233 -8.85 -17.32 8.05
N SER A 234 -10.12 -17.52 8.38
CA SER A 234 -11.18 -16.48 8.35
C SER A 234 -11.70 -16.13 9.74
N VAL A 235 -12.24 -14.92 9.91
CA VAL A 235 -12.86 -14.51 11.17
C VAL A 235 -14.19 -15.24 11.34
N GLY A 236 -14.38 -15.81 12.52
CA GLY A 236 -15.58 -16.55 12.84
C GLY A 236 -15.35 -18.05 12.86
N CYS A 237 -15.93 -18.65 13.89
CA CYS A 237 -16.29 -20.04 14.07
C CYS A 237 -17.45 -20.03 15.09
#